data_AF-A0A7S2FP73-F1
#
_entry.id   AF-A0A7S2FP73-F1
#
_cell.length_a   1.000
_cell.length_b   1.000
_cell.length_c   1.000
_cell.angle_alpha   90.00
_cell.angle_beta   90.00
_cell.angle_gamma   90.00
#
_symmetry.space_group_name_H-M   'P 1'
#
loop_
_entity.id
_entity.type
_entity.pdbx_description
1 polymer ?
#
loop_
_entity_poly.entity_id
_entity_poly.type
_entity_poly.pdbx_seq_one_letter_code
_entity_poly.pdbx_strand_id
1 'polypeptide(L)'
;GSSSYAYNGRFPNENYAREIMQLFTIGLDLLNPDGTLKRDATGQAIPTYTNKQILNFARVFTGFVEQAARQNVEYRGSSNLIDPLRLDISHHDVFPKPDLKGTYIGDLLPVCTDKGYAEAFLAKGARYEFRGPHGPSNALTLSTGSALFTALCGSGDPLMCKHSLVVTLTEKTTCTTVECGATFVRYVKVGDAFYEFLPPPCVKLFFREPTANETHASPLPAPVAQQGWCADANGNWLHGAVRLDSVDVGDTPERREQCVSTCRAAGGMGCMLRWASSSAGCFMQSRQVGGASGSNNYQCWSFPESGKVGLSYVMMPTNLAGCPAGTVIPTIEECRVALTSLGLSPDGPWIRSPSSSDYPTACSWGGNMIWSTSQQGAAKSWVNPICREHVLLNSDGELVMPDGATTYAVQWTAGTQPLAGVHPIVVKTAPVFDHVPTPAELMAKLHVGA
;
A
#
# COMPACT_ATOMS: atom_id res chain seq x y z
N GLY A 1 -11.59 -23.55 11.20
CA GLY A 1 -10.67 -23.19 10.09
C GLY A 1 -9.29 -22.93 10.64
N SER A 2 -8.27 -22.99 9.79
CA SER A 2 -6.91 -22.52 10.10
C SER A 2 -6.90 -20.98 10.14
N SER A 3 -6.08 -20.36 10.98
CA SER A 3 -5.95 -18.89 11.08
C SER A 3 -4.50 -18.45 10.88
N SER A 4 -4.29 -17.20 10.50
CA SER A 4 -2.97 -16.60 10.35
C SER A 4 -2.28 -16.38 11.71
N TYR A 5 -0.94 -16.30 11.67
CA TYR A 5 -0.15 -15.95 12.85
C TYR A 5 -0.50 -14.54 13.36
N ALA A 6 -0.69 -13.59 12.45
CA ALA A 6 -1.09 -12.23 12.79
C ALA A 6 -2.43 -12.14 13.57
N TYR A 7 -3.33 -13.11 13.39
CA TYR A 7 -4.62 -13.12 14.08
C TYR A 7 -4.52 -13.56 15.55
N ASN A 8 -3.73 -14.59 15.88
CA ASN A 8 -3.72 -15.17 17.23
C ASN A 8 -2.37 -15.67 17.75
N GLY A 9 -1.26 -15.36 17.06
CA GLY A 9 0.09 -15.74 17.45
C GLY A 9 0.39 -17.24 17.28
N ARG A 10 -0.42 -17.99 16.53
CA ARG A 10 -0.19 -19.42 16.24
C ARG A 10 0.10 -19.61 14.76
N PHE A 11 1.07 -20.47 14.47
CA PHE A 11 1.37 -20.84 13.09
C PHE A 11 0.17 -21.55 12.43
N PRO A 12 -0.07 -21.30 11.13
CA PRO A 12 -1.14 -21.97 10.39
C PRO A 12 -1.06 -23.50 10.48
N ASN A 13 -2.21 -24.16 10.50
CA ASN A 13 -2.28 -25.61 10.50
C ASN A 13 -1.74 -26.19 9.18
N GLU A 14 -0.71 -27.02 9.28
CA GLU A 14 -0.01 -27.57 8.11
C GLU A 14 -0.66 -28.80 7.49
N ASN A 15 -1.62 -29.46 8.17
CA ASN A 15 -2.14 -30.76 7.75
C ASN A 15 -2.64 -30.71 6.30
N TYR A 16 -3.49 -29.73 5.96
CA TYR A 16 -4.04 -29.66 4.60
C TYR A 16 -2.98 -29.38 3.53
N ALA A 17 -2.00 -28.51 3.83
CA ALA A 17 -0.89 -28.27 2.92
C ALA A 17 -0.04 -29.52 2.71
N ARG A 18 0.21 -30.29 3.78
CA ARG A 18 0.87 -31.60 3.70
C ARG A 18 0.06 -32.53 2.81
N GLU A 19 -1.18 -32.82 3.12
CA GLU A 19 -1.98 -33.77 2.34
C GLU A 19 -1.94 -33.45 0.82
N ILE A 20 -2.13 -32.19 0.44
CA ILE A 20 -2.06 -31.76 -0.97
C ILE A 20 -0.67 -32.01 -1.57
N MET A 21 0.40 -31.58 -0.90
CA MET A 21 1.76 -31.68 -1.43
C MET A 21 2.29 -33.11 -1.40
N GLN A 22 2.13 -33.81 -0.28
CA GLN A 22 2.71 -35.12 -0.03
C GLN A 22 1.94 -36.25 -0.74
N LEU A 23 0.60 -36.21 -0.75
CA LEU A 23 -0.22 -37.33 -1.22
C LEU A 23 -0.88 -37.10 -2.57
N PHE A 24 -1.33 -35.88 -2.87
CA PHE A 24 -2.17 -35.64 -4.04
C PHE A 24 -1.45 -35.06 -5.25
N THR A 25 -0.29 -34.41 -5.08
CA THR A 25 0.33 -33.66 -6.17
C THR A 25 1.79 -34.06 -6.45
N ILE A 26 2.74 -33.62 -5.63
CA ILE A 26 4.17 -33.61 -5.97
C ILE A 26 4.98 -34.71 -5.30
N GLY A 27 4.46 -35.33 -4.23
CA GLY A 27 5.15 -36.40 -3.51
C GLY A 27 6.26 -35.91 -2.58
N LEU A 28 6.90 -36.84 -1.87
CA LEU A 28 7.93 -36.54 -0.86
C LEU A 28 9.30 -36.23 -1.48
N ASP A 29 9.65 -36.92 -2.56
CA ASP A 29 10.97 -36.89 -3.18
C ASP A 29 10.91 -36.50 -4.66
N LEU A 30 11.91 -35.77 -5.13
CA LEU A 30 12.04 -35.40 -6.54
C LEU A 30 12.31 -36.63 -7.40
N LEU A 31 11.68 -36.65 -8.57
CA LEU A 31 11.82 -37.73 -9.55
C LEU A 31 12.51 -37.22 -10.83
N ASN A 32 13.23 -38.12 -11.48
CA ASN A 32 13.64 -37.97 -12.88
C ASN A 32 12.41 -38.17 -13.80
N PRO A 33 12.48 -37.77 -15.09
CA PRO A 33 11.38 -37.98 -16.04
C PRO A 33 10.97 -39.45 -16.23
N ASP A 34 11.86 -40.39 -15.93
CA ASP A 34 11.59 -41.83 -15.96
C ASP A 34 10.95 -42.38 -14.68
N GLY A 35 10.65 -41.52 -13.70
CA GLY A 35 10.04 -41.86 -12.41
C GLY A 35 11.01 -42.37 -11.35
N THR A 36 12.31 -42.45 -11.62
CA THR A 36 13.32 -42.82 -10.62
C THR A 36 13.64 -41.67 -9.66
N LEU A 37 14.02 -41.97 -8.42
CA LEU A 37 14.40 -40.94 -7.43
C LEU A 37 15.61 -40.15 -7.90
N LYS A 38 15.51 -38.83 -7.88
CA LYS A 38 16.65 -37.94 -8.03
C LYS A 38 17.47 -37.98 -6.74
N ARG A 39 18.78 -38.17 -6.87
CA ARG A 39 19.70 -38.35 -5.73
C ARG A 39 20.72 -37.23 -5.65
N ASP A 40 21.08 -36.86 -4.43
CA ASP A 40 22.17 -35.91 -4.17
C ASP A 40 23.55 -36.55 -4.34
N ALA A 41 24.62 -35.78 -4.09
CA ALA A 41 25.99 -36.26 -4.18
C ALA A 41 26.33 -37.40 -3.20
N THR A 42 25.51 -37.61 -2.16
CA THR A 42 25.66 -38.69 -1.17
C THR A 42 24.82 -39.93 -1.52
N GLY A 43 24.05 -39.87 -2.62
CA GLY A 43 23.15 -40.94 -3.04
C GLY A 43 21.80 -40.96 -2.32
N GLN A 44 21.49 -39.96 -1.49
CA GLN A 44 20.19 -39.83 -0.83
C GLN A 44 19.15 -39.20 -1.76
N ALA A 45 17.88 -39.57 -1.60
CA ALA A 45 16.80 -38.95 -2.36
C ALA A 45 16.69 -37.47 -2.00
N ILE A 46 16.47 -36.62 -3.01
CA ILE A 46 16.32 -35.19 -2.80
C ILE A 46 14.86 -34.91 -2.45
N PRO A 47 14.54 -34.34 -1.27
CA PRO A 47 13.17 -34.04 -0.90
C PRO A 47 12.58 -32.96 -1.82
N THR A 48 11.29 -33.08 -2.14
CA THR A 48 10.56 -32.11 -2.98
C THR A 48 10.39 -30.75 -2.29
N TYR A 49 10.34 -30.75 -0.96
CA TYR A 49 10.16 -29.55 -0.16
C TYR A 49 10.77 -29.67 1.23
N THR A 50 10.94 -28.53 1.89
CA THR A 50 11.36 -28.37 3.27
C THR A 50 10.16 -28.07 4.17
N ASN A 51 10.33 -28.19 5.49
CA ASN A 51 9.29 -27.79 6.44
C ASN A 51 8.86 -26.32 6.27
N LYS A 52 9.81 -25.46 5.89
CA LYS A 52 9.53 -24.05 5.62
C LYS A 52 8.55 -23.85 4.46
N GLN A 53 8.70 -24.64 3.38
CA GLN A 53 7.77 -24.61 2.27
C GLN A 53 6.38 -25.09 2.69
N ILE A 54 6.28 -26.15 3.51
CA ILE A 54 5.00 -26.62 4.03
C ILE A 54 4.28 -25.52 4.80
N LEU A 55 4.98 -24.82 5.71
CA LEU A 55 4.42 -23.72 6.47
C LEU A 55 3.97 -22.56 5.55
N ASN A 56 4.76 -22.24 4.52
CA ASN A 56 4.39 -21.22 3.54
C ASN A 56 3.12 -21.58 2.75
N PHE A 57 2.96 -22.83 2.36
CA PHE A 57 1.74 -23.31 1.70
C PHE A 57 0.56 -23.35 2.67
N ALA A 58 0.77 -23.68 3.95
CA ALA A 58 -0.27 -23.66 4.98
C ALA A 58 -0.91 -22.27 5.14
N ARG A 59 -0.13 -21.20 4.94
CA ARG A 59 -0.63 -19.81 4.96
C ARG A 59 -1.72 -19.56 3.90
N VAL A 60 -1.67 -20.24 2.74
CA VAL A 60 -2.71 -20.15 1.70
C VAL A 60 -4.08 -20.56 2.23
N PHE A 61 -4.13 -21.55 3.12
CA PHE A 61 -5.37 -22.17 3.60
C PHE A 61 -5.91 -21.57 4.91
N THR A 62 -5.39 -20.42 5.32
CA THR A 62 -5.89 -19.69 6.49
C THR A 62 -7.19 -18.93 6.17
N GLY A 63 -8.06 -18.73 7.16
CA GLY A 63 -9.26 -17.91 7.03
C GLY A 63 -10.46 -18.58 6.34
N PHE A 64 -10.33 -19.82 5.84
CA PHE A 64 -11.49 -20.54 5.32
C PHE A 64 -12.39 -21.04 6.47
N VAL A 65 -13.64 -20.58 6.45
CA VAL A 65 -14.65 -20.90 7.46
C VAL A 65 -15.94 -21.39 6.81
N GLU A 66 -16.67 -22.24 7.53
CA GLU A 66 -17.99 -22.70 7.09
C GLU A 66 -18.96 -21.53 6.92
N GLN A 67 -19.87 -21.68 5.96
CA GLN A 67 -20.98 -20.75 5.81
C GLN A 67 -22.07 -21.07 6.84
N ALA A 68 -22.98 -20.11 7.07
CA ALA A 68 -24.15 -20.37 7.88
C ALA A 68 -25.01 -21.47 7.25
N ALA A 69 -25.65 -22.30 8.08
CA ALA A 69 -26.59 -23.32 7.62
C ALA A 69 -27.72 -22.70 6.79
N ARG A 70 -28.08 -23.38 5.71
CA ARG A 70 -29.30 -23.11 4.95
C ARG A 70 -30.42 -23.73 5.76
N GLN A 71 -31.19 -22.89 6.43
CA GLN A 71 -32.23 -23.34 7.37
C GLN A 71 -33.22 -24.38 6.78
N ASN A 72 -33.32 -24.48 5.45
CA ASN A 72 -34.15 -25.43 4.70
C ASN A 72 -33.45 -26.73 4.26
N VAL A 73 -32.14 -26.89 4.45
CA VAL A 73 -31.38 -28.08 4.02
C VAL A 73 -30.72 -28.79 5.20
N GLU A 74 -29.98 -28.09 6.06
CA GLU A 74 -29.29 -28.70 7.20
C GLU A 74 -30.19 -28.84 8.44
N TYR A 75 -31.35 -29.50 8.29
CA TYR A 75 -32.40 -29.61 9.32
C TYR A 75 -31.97 -30.33 10.61
N ARG A 76 -30.89 -31.15 10.58
CA ARG A 76 -30.40 -31.94 11.74
C ARG A 76 -28.94 -31.70 12.12
N GLY A 77 -28.23 -30.83 11.40
CA GLY A 77 -26.82 -30.52 11.65
C GLY A 77 -26.60 -29.01 11.55
N SER A 78 -25.83 -28.42 12.47
CA SER A 78 -25.59 -26.98 12.46
C SER A 78 -24.52 -26.54 11.43
N SER A 79 -23.87 -27.49 10.75
CA SER A 79 -22.78 -27.22 9.80
C SER A 79 -23.25 -27.29 8.36
N ASN A 80 -22.97 -26.24 7.60
CA ASN A 80 -23.20 -26.17 6.16
C ASN A 80 -22.08 -26.92 5.43
N LEU A 81 -22.37 -28.16 4.99
CA LEU A 81 -21.43 -29.01 4.25
C LEU A 81 -21.60 -28.93 2.73
N ILE A 82 -22.61 -28.20 2.25
CA ILE A 82 -22.96 -28.12 0.83
C ILE A 82 -22.28 -26.93 0.18
N ASP A 83 -22.23 -25.81 0.89
CA ASP A 83 -21.63 -24.60 0.37
C ASP A 83 -20.11 -24.62 0.45
N PRO A 84 -19.42 -24.02 -0.54
CA PRO A 84 -18.00 -23.73 -0.44
C PRO A 84 -17.69 -22.96 0.84
N LEU A 85 -16.53 -23.20 1.44
CA LEU A 85 -16.04 -22.38 2.54
C LEU A 85 -15.94 -20.91 2.11
N ARG A 86 -16.32 -20.00 3.01
CA ARG A 86 -16.11 -18.56 2.81
C ARG A 86 -14.78 -18.14 3.42
N LEU A 87 -14.18 -17.11 2.86
CA LEU A 87 -12.97 -16.51 3.41
C LEU A 87 -13.33 -15.46 4.46
N ASP A 88 -12.91 -15.67 5.70
CA ASP A 88 -12.82 -14.63 6.72
C ASP A 88 -11.45 -13.95 6.63
N ILE A 89 -11.44 -12.74 6.11
CA ILE A 89 -10.24 -11.94 5.87
C ILE A 89 -9.48 -11.68 7.17
N SER A 90 -10.17 -11.55 8.31
CA SER A 90 -9.51 -11.29 9.60
C SER A 90 -8.64 -12.46 10.07
N HIS A 91 -8.95 -13.67 9.62
CA HIS A 91 -8.20 -14.88 9.93
C HIS A 91 -7.24 -15.29 8.81
N HIS A 92 -7.29 -14.63 7.64
CA HIS A 92 -6.46 -14.96 6.50
C HIS A 92 -5.07 -14.32 6.62
N ASP A 93 -4.04 -15.03 6.20
CA ASP A 93 -2.70 -14.49 6.03
C ASP A 93 -2.71 -13.65 4.75
N VAL A 94 -2.47 -12.34 4.87
CA VAL A 94 -2.50 -11.42 3.72
C VAL A 94 -1.11 -11.13 3.14
N PHE A 95 -0.07 -11.74 3.69
CA PHE A 95 1.31 -11.47 3.32
C PHE A 95 1.74 -12.29 2.10
N PRO A 96 2.82 -11.89 1.39
CA PRO A 96 3.32 -12.62 0.23
C PRO A 96 3.61 -14.09 0.55
N LYS A 97 3.24 -14.97 -0.38
CA LYS A 97 3.39 -16.43 -0.25
C LYS A 97 4.28 -16.93 -1.39
N PRO A 98 5.47 -17.47 -1.09
CA PRO A 98 6.34 -18.01 -2.13
C PRO A 98 5.81 -19.36 -2.64
N ASP A 99 6.10 -19.66 -3.89
CA ASP A 99 5.98 -21.00 -4.48
C ASP A 99 7.20 -21.87 -4.13
N LEU A 100 7.27 -23.07 -4.70
CA LEU A 100 8.38 -24.00 -4.44
C LEU A 100 9.73 -23.54 -5.03
N LYS A 101 9.71 -22.63 -6.00
CA LYS A 101 10.88 -22.14 -6.74
C LYS A 101 11.36 -20.78 -6.21
N GLY A 102 10.64 -20.17 -5.27
CA GLY A 102 10.97 -18.89 -4.66
C GLY A 102 10.36 -17.67 -5.36
N THR A 103 9.48 -17.88 -6.34
CA THR A 103 8.62 -16.83 -6.93
C THR A 103 7.41 -16.63 -6.02
N TYR A 104 6.71 -15.50 -6.08
CA TYR A 104 5.51 -15.27 -5.26
C TYR A 104 4.21 -15.61 -6.01
N ILE A 105 3.24 -16.12 -5.24
CA ILE A 105 1.87 -16.28 -5.73
C ILE A 105 1.36 -14.89 -6.15
N GLY A 106 1.07 -14.75 -7.45
CA GLY A 106 0.52 -13.52 -8.00
C GLY A 106 1.51 -12.70 -8.85
N ASP A 107 2.78 -13.09 -8.95
CA ASP A 107 3.78 -12.40 -9.80
C ASP A 107 3.42 -12.43 -11.30
N LEU A 108 2.47 -13.29 -11.69
CA LEU A 108 1.94 -13.41 -13.05
C LEU A 108 0.57 -12.73 -13.25
N LEU A 109 0.07 -12.01 -12.24
CA LEU A 109 -1.22 -11.33 -12.28
C LEU A 109 -1.04 -9.81 -12.41
N PRO A 110 -1.97 -9.11 -13.08
CA PRO A 110 -1.94 -7.65 -13.18
C PRO A 110 -2.19 -6.99 -11.81
N VAL A 111 -1.73 -5.74 -11.65
CA VAL A 111 -2.03 -4.98 -10.43
C VAL A 111 -3.46 -4.43 -10.53
N CYS A 112 -4.23 -4.57 -9.45
CA CYS A 112 -5.65 -4.17 -9.42
C CYS A 112 -5.88 -2.67 -9.64
N THR A 113 -4.84 -1.84 -9.53
CA THR A 113 -4.88 -0.39 -9.72
C THR A 113 -4.37 0.04 -11.10
N ASP A 114 -3.90 -0.90 -11.93
CA ASP A 114 -3.45 -0.58 -13.27
C ASP A 114 -4.62 -0.08 -14.11
N LYS A 115 -4.37 0.95 -14.93
CA LYS A 115 -5.39 1.50 -15.83
C LYS A 115 -6.02 0.43 -16.73
N GLY A 116 -5.22 -0.53 -17.20
CA GLY A 116 -5.71 -1.66 -17.99
C GLY A 116 -6.69 -2.56 -17.23
N TYR A 117 -6.57 -2.66 -15.90
CA TYR A 117 -7.48 -3.41 -15.07
C TYR A 117 -8.81 -2.67 -14.85
N ALA A 118 -8.78 -1.34 -14.65
CA ALA A 118 -10.00 -0.54 -14.56
C ALA A 118 -10.87 -0.64 -15.83
N GLU A 119 -10.25 -0.77 -17.00
CA GLU A 119 -10.92 -0.99 -18.29
C GLU A 119 -11.26 -2.48 -18.57
N ALA A 120 -10.95 -3.42 -17.67
CA ALA A 120 -11.09 -4.85 -17.93
C ALA A 120 -12.53 -5.27 -18.24
N PHE A 121 -13.54 -4.54 -17.74
CA PHE A 121 -14.94 -4.79 -18.04
C PHE A 121 -15.28 -4.56 -19.53
N LEU A 122 -14.48 -3.75 -20.23
CA LEU A 122 -14.63 -3.50 -21.67
C LEU A 122 -13.74 -4.42 -22.52
N ALA A 123 -12.88 -5.23 -21.91
CA ALA A 123 -11.90 -6.03 -22.63
C ALA A 123 -12.54 -7.24 -23.34
N LYS A 124 -11.90 -7.68 -24.43
CA LYS A 124 -12.20 -8.98 -25.05
C LYS A 124 -12.06 -10.09 -23.99
N GLY A 125 -13.07 -10.95 -23.90
CA GLY A 125 -13.13 -12.02 -22.90
C GLY A 125 -13.76 -11.61 -21.56
N ALA A 126 -14.14 -10.33 -21.37
CA ALA A 126 -14.86 -9.91 -20.18
C ALA A 126 -16.17 -10.70 -20.04
N ARG A 127 -16.35 -11.34 -18.88
CA ARG A 127 -17.50 -12.21 -18.59
C ARG A 127 -18.48 -11.53 -17.66
N TYR A 128 -19.75 -11.64 -18.02
CA TYR A 128 -20.89 -11.08 -17.31
C TYR A 128 -21.89 -12.18 -16.98
N GLU A 129 -22.41 -12.15 -15.75
CA GLU A 129 -23.45 -13.07 -15.29
C GLU A 129 -24.72 -12.31 -14.97
N PHE A 130 -25.85 -12.78 -15.49
CA PHE A 130 -27.15 -12.19 -15.23
C PHE A 130 -27.54 -12.33 -13.76
N ARG A 131 -27.98 -11.22 -13.14
CA ARG A 131 -28.44 -11.17 -11.75
C ARG A 131 -29.93 -10.87 -11.61
N GLY A 132 -30.62 -10.60 -12.71
CA GLY A 132 -32.06 -10.33 -12.71
C GLY A 132 -32.40 -8.83 -12.67
N PRO A 133 -33.68 -8.50 -12.44
CA PRO A 133 -34.18 -7.11 -12.48
C PRO A 133 -33.88 -6.31 -11.21
N HIS A 134 -33.37 -6.96 -10.16
CA HIS A 134 -33.00 -6.32 -8.90
C HIS A 134 -31.49 -6.38 -8.72
N GLY A 135 -30.86 -5.23 -8.55
CA GLY A 135 -29.43 -5.12 -8.37
C GLY A 135 -29.04 -3.98 -7.43
N PRO A 136 -27.75 -3.85 -7.13
CA PRO A 136 -27.28 -2.87 -6.15
C PRO A 136 -27.32 -1.45 -6.72
N SER A 137 -27.49 -0.46 -5.84
CA SER A 137 -27.60 0.96 -6.21
C SER A 137 -26.34 1.56 -6.81
N ASN A 138 -25.19 0.92 -6.60
CA ASN A 138 -23.89 1.34 -7.14
C ASN A 138 -23.57 0.71 -8.51
N ALA A 139 -24.53 0.06 -9.18
CA ALA A 139 -24.31 -0.47 -10.52
C ALA A 139 -24.11 0.65 -11.55
N LEU A 140 -23.15 0.45 -12.47
CA LEU A 140 -22.92 1.36 -13.58
C LEU A 140 -24.08 1.27 -14.57
N THR A 141 -24.87 2.33 -14.71
CA THR A 141 -26.00 2.35 -15.64
C THR A 141 -25.51 2.67 -17.05
N LEU A 142 -25.63 1.69 -17.96
CA LEU A 142 -25.14 1.83 -19.32
C LEU A 142 -26.10 2.66 -20.18
N SER A 143 -25.53 3.45 -21.09
CA SER A 143 -26.30 4.17 -22.10
C SER A 143 -26.79 3.21 -23.19
N THR A 144 -28.02 3.38 -23.68
CA THR A 144 -28.60 2.53 -24.74
C THR A 144 -27.80 2.54 -26.04
N GLY A 145 -27.00 3.58 -26.28
CA GLY A 145 -26.11 3.69 -27.43
C GLY A 145 -24.70 3.13 -27.22
N SER A 146 -24.39 2.54 -26.06
CA SER A 146 -23.05 2.02 -25.80
C SER A 146 -22.83 0.63 -26.39
N ALA A 147 -21.62 0.36 -26.87
CA ALA A 147 -21.26 -0.95 -27.41
C ALA A 147 -21.42 -2.06 -26.36
N LEU A 148 -21.12 -1.75 -25.09
CA LEU A 148 -21.31 -2.68 -23.99
C LEU A 148 -22.79 -2.95 -23.71
N PHE A 149 -23.66 -1.92 -23.78
CA PHE A 149 -25.10 -2.10 -23.68
C PHE A 149 -25.60 -3.05 -24.76
N THR A 150 -25.24 -2.81 -26.02
CA THR A 150 -25.67 -3.67 -27.15
C THR A 150 -25.21 -5.12 -26.95
N ALA A 151 -23.97 -5.33 -26.51
CA ALA A 151 -23.43 -6.67 -26.27
C ALA A 151 -24.20 -7.43 -25.17
N LEU A 152 -24.58 -6.75 -24.08
CA LEU A 152 -25.26 -7.38 -22.94
C LEU A 152 -26.79 -7.46 -23.11
N CYS A 153 -27.38 -6.56 -23.89
CA CYS A 153 -28.80 -6.54 -24.21
C CYS A 153 -29.16 -7.72 -25.11
N GLY A 154 -28.26 -8.15 -26.01
CA GLY A 154 -28.48 -9.30 -26.89
C GLY A 154 -29.55 -9.07 -27.98
N SER A 155 -29.97 -7.81 -28.18
CA SER A 155 -30.89 -7.38 -29.23
C SER A 155 -30.47 -6.01 -29.79
N GLY A 156 -30.94 -5.69 -31.00
CA GLY A 156 -30.73 -4.38 -31.63
C GLY A 156 -31.75 -3.31 -31.18
N ASP A 157 -32.72 -3.68 -30.35
CA ASP A 157 -33.74 -2.78 -29.81
C ASP A 157 -33.48 -2.59 -28.30
N PRO A 158 -33.04 -1.39 -27.87
CA PRO A 158 -32.74 -1.11 -26.47
C PRO A 158 -33.92 -1.22 -25.50
N LEU A 159 -35.15 -1.29 -26.01
CA LEU A 159 -36.37 -1.49 -25.21
C LEU A 159 -36.73 -2.97 -25.06
N MET A 160 -36.15 -3.86 -25.86
CA MET A 160 -36.49 -5.28 -25.93
C MET A 160 -35.23 -6.16 -25.81
N CYS A 161 -34.54 -6.08 -24.68
CA CYS A 161 -33.33 -6.87 -24.45
C CYS A 161 -33.63 -8.37 -24.34
N LYS A 162 -32.85 -9.18 -25.05
CA LYS A 162 -32.83 -10.64 -24.97
C LYS A 162 -31.67 -11.09 -24.08
N HIS A 163 -31.85 -10.92 -22.78
CA HIS A 163 -30.83 -11.23 -21.78
C HIS A 163 -30.39 -12.70 -21.83
N SER A 164 -29.08 -12.91 -21.69
CA SER A 164 -28.47 -14.24 -21.59
C SER A 164 -27.92 -14.43 -20.18
N LEU A 165 -27.99 -15.64 -19.64
CA LEU A 165 -27.49 -15.93 -18.28
C LEU A 165 -25.99 -15.61 -18.12
N VAL A 166 -25.22 -15.82 -19.20
CA VAL A 166 -23.80 -15.52 -19.27
C VAL A 166 -23.52 -14.84 -20.60
N VAL A 167 -22.78 -13.74 -20.57
CA VAL A 167 -22.28 -13.04 -21.77
C VAL A 167 -20.77 -12.92 -21.66
N THR A 168 -20.05 -13.20 -22.75
CA THR A 168 -18.60 -12.98 -22.84
C THR A 168 -18.32 -12.10 -24.05
N LEU A 169 -17.61 -10.99 -23.86
CA LEU A 169 -17.29 -10.08 -24.95
C LEU A 169 -16.33 -10.75 -25.95
N THR A 170 -16.68 -10.74 -27.23
CA THR A 170 -15.84 -11.33 -28.29
C THR A 170 -14.72 -10.42 -28.77
N GLU A 171 -14.82 -9.12 -28.47
CA GLU A 171 -13.88 -8.06 -28.81
C GLU A 171 -13.86 -6.97 -27.73
N LYS A 172 -12.85 -6.08 -27.76
CA LYS A 172 -12.79 -4.94 -26.84
C LYS A 172 -13.88 -3.93 -27.24
N THR A 173 -14.75 -3.56 -26.31
CA THR A 173 -15.76 -2.53 -26.52
C THR A 173 -15.18 -1.14 -26.26
N THR A 174 -15.53 -0.15 -27.08
CA THR A 174 -15.18 1.26 -26.83
C THR A 174 -16.04 1.83 -25.71
N CYS A 175 -15.42 2.51 -24.75
CA CYS A 175 -16.15 3.16 -23.67
C CYS A 175 -17.03 4.30 -24.21
N THR A 176 -18.22 4.47 -23.64
CA THR A 176 -19.12 5.59 -23.91
C THR A 176 -19.47 6.32 -22.61
N THR A 177 -19.29 7.64 -22.59
CA THR A 177 -19.67 8.55 -21.49
C THR A 177 -19.24 8.06 -20.10
N VAL A 178 -20.17 7.49 -19.34
CA VAL A 178 -20.00 7.04 -17.95
C VAL A 178 -19.03 5.86 -17.84
N GLU A 179 -18.90 5.05 -18.88
CA GLU A 179 -17.99 3.91 -18.92
C GLU A 179 -16.52 4.38 -18.88
N CYS A 180 -16.21 5.51 -19.52
CA CYS A 180 -14.83 5.99 -19.65
C CYS A 180 -14.23 6.52 -18.34
N GLY A 181 -15.08 6.94 -17.40
CA GLY A 181 -14.67 7.41 -16.06
C GLY A 181 -14.83 6.35 -14.97
N ALA A 182 -15.29 5.14 -15.30
CA ALA A 182 -15.55 4.10 -14.33
C ALA A 182 -14.24 3.45 -13.87
N THR A 183 -13.99 3.45 -12.55
CA THR A 183 -12.75 2.92 -11.96
C THR A 183 -12.93 1.56 -11.29
N PHE A 184 -14.14 1.25 -10.80
CA PHE A 184 -14.47 -0.03 -10.19
C PHE A 184 -15.87 -0.48 -10.62
N VAL A 185 -15.94 -1.22 -11.72
CA VAL A 185 -17.20 -1.79 -12.22
C VAL A 185 -17.32 -3.21 -11.70
N ARG A 186 -18.36 -3.47 -10.90
CA ARG A 186 -18.74 -4.83 -10.49
C ARG A 186 -20.11 -5.23 -11.01
N TYR A 187 -21.03 -4.27 -11.04
CA TYR A 187 -22.38 -4.47 -11.56
C TYR A 187 -22.65 -3.44 -12.64
N VAL A 188 -23.29 -3.88 -13.72
CA VAL A 188 -23.75 -3.01 -14.80
C VAL A 188 -25.26 -3.17 -14.95
N LYS A 189 -25.95 -2.06 -15.19
CA LYS A 189 -27.39 -2.03 -15.46
C LYS A 189 -27.62 -1.83 -16.95
N VAL A 190 -28.40 -2.72 -17.55
CA VAL A 190 -28.72 -2.80 -18.98
C VAL A 190 -30.24 -2.87 -19.10
N GLY A 191 -30.86 -1.76 -19.47
CA GLY A 191 -32.32 -1.66 -19.49
C GLY A 191 -32.91 -1.82 -18.08
N ASP A 192 -33.74 -2.85 -17.91
CA ASP A 192 -34.38 -3.25 -16.66
C ASP A 192 -33.60 -4.33 -15.88
N ALA A 193 -32.48 -4.81 -16.40
CA ALA A 193 -31.71 -5.90 -15.81
C ALA A 193 -30.31 -5.51 -15.33
N PHE A 194 -29.76 -6.35 -14.47
CA PHE A 194 -28.41 -6.24 -13.92
C PHE A 194 -27.56 -7.43 -14.31
N TYR A 195 -26.30 -7.15 -14.66
CA TYR A 195 -25.24 -8.14 -14.80
C TYR A 195 -24.14 -7.88 -13.78
N GLU A 196 -23.56 -8.95 -13.24
CA GLU A 196 -22.31 -8.90 -12.50
C GLU A 196 -21.16 -9.15 -13.47
N PHE A 197 -20.24 -8.19 -13.57
CA PHE A 197 -18.95 -8.40 -14.22
C PHE A 197 -18.07 -9.26 -13.30
N LEU A 198 -17.50 -10.32 -13.85
CA LEU A 198 -16.50 -11.14 -13.16
C LEU A 198 -15.10 -10.64 -13.56
N PRO A 199 -14.47 -9.78 -12.73
CA PRO A 199 -13.16 -9.27 -13.07
C PRO A 199 -12.11 -10.40 -13.07
N PRO A 200 -11.09 -10.31 -13.93
CA PRO A 200 -9.97 -11.24 -13.86
C PRO A 200 -9.27 -11.13 -12.50
N PRO A 201 -8.59 -12.18 -12.02
CA PRO A 201 -7.81 -12.09 -10.80
C PRO A 201 -6.70 -11.04 -10.98
N CYS A 202 -6.47 -10.25 -9.92
CA CYS A 202 -5.42 -9.25 -9.86
C CYS A 202 -4.77 -9.29 -8.48
N VAL A 203 -3.62 -8.65 -8.38
CA VAL A 203 -2.86 -8.52 -7.13
C VAL A 203 -2.75 -7.07 -6.70
N LYS A 204 -2.49 -6.87 -5.41
CA LYS A 204 -2.07 -5.58 -4.88
C LYS A 204 -0.58 -5.69 -4.59
N LEU A 205 0.16 -4.62 -4.90
CA LEU A 205 1.55 -4.55 -4.49
C LEU A 205 1.63 -4.64 -2.96
N PHE A 206 2.54 -5.47 -2.48
CA PHE A 206 2.76 -5.63 -1.05
C PHE A 206 3.33 -4.35 -0.44
N PHE A 207 4.32 -3.77 -1.12
CA PHE A 207 4.83 -2.44 -0.82
C PHE A 207 4.14 -1.41 -1.72
N ARG A 208 3.71 -0.28 -1.14
CA ARG A 208 3.03 0.77 -1.89
C ARG A 208 3.99 1.46 -2.86
N GLU A 209 3.46 1.88 -4.00
CA GLU A 209 4.20 2.75 -4.92
C GLU A 209 4.63 4.05 -4.21
N PRO A 210 5.79 4.60 -4.59
CA PRO A 210 6.24 5.86 -4.03
C PRO A 210 5.32 7.00 -4.47
N THR A 211 5.31 8.09 -3.72
CA THR A 211 4.64 9.32 -4.16
C THR A 211 5.25 9.84 -5.47
N ALA A 212 4.41 10.41 -6.34
CA ALA A 212 4.80 10.83 -7.69
C ALA A 212 6.05 11.71 -7.67
N ASN A 213 7.11 11.27 -8.34
CA ASN A 213 8.46 11.78 -8.25
C ASN A 213 8.59 13.26 -8.69
N GLU A 214 8.60 14.20 -7.76
CA GLU A 214 9.27 15.50 -7.96
C GLU A 214 10.73 15.32 -7.51
N THR A 215 11.57 14.99 -8.47
CA THR A 215 12.99 14.69 -8.30
C THR A 215 13.74 15.83 -7.62
N HIS A 216 14.18 15.67 -6.37
CA HIS A 216 15.36 16.39 -5.88
C HIS A 216 16.27 15.45 -5.09
N ALA A 217 17.34 15.01 -5.76
CA ALA A 217 18.51 14.46 -5.08
C ALA A 217 19.12 15.55 -4.16
N SER A 218 19.65 15.11 -3.02
CA SER A 218 20.33 15.95 -2.02
C SER A 218 21.27 17.02 -2.63
N PRO A 219 21.41 18.23 -2.05
CA PRO A 219 20.84 18.71 -0.79
C PRO A 219 19.51 19.48 -0.96
N LEU A 220 18.77 19.63 0.15
CA LEU A 220 17.61 20.52 0.23
C LEU A 220 17.98 21.92 -0.31
N PRO A 221 17.10 22.59 -1.07
CA PRO A 221 17.32 23.97 -1.47
C PRO A 221 17.65 24.84 -0.26
N ALA A 222 18.63 25.73 -0.42
CA ALA A 222 18.99 26.70 0.60
C ALA A 222 17.76 27.49 1.05
N PRO A 223 17.62 27.80 2.35
CA PRO A 223 16.48 28.57 2.84
C PRO A 223 16.53 29.98 2.26
N VAL A 224 15.40 30.48 1.78
CA VAL A 224 15.32 31.83 1.21
C VAL A 224 15.02 32.80 2.35
N ALA A 225 16.03 33.62 2.68
CA ALA A 225 15.96 34.57 3.78
C ALA A 225 15.33 35.89 3.32
N GLN A 226 14.38 36.41 4.09
CA GLN A 226 13.75 37.72 3.87
C GLN A 226 13.61 38.46 5.19
N GLN A 227 13.86 39.77 5.16
CA GLN A 227 13.70 40.64 6.33
C GLN A 227 12.20 40.73 6.70
N GLY A 228 11.87 40.62 7.99
CA GLY A 228 10.50 40.72 8.48
C GLY A 228 9.95 39.42 9.05
N TRP A 229 8.72 39.49 9.58
CA TRP A 229 7.99 38.32 10.04
C TRP A 229 7.44 37.53 8.86
N CYS A 230 7.26 36.22 9.03
CA CYS A 230 6.81 35.35 7.95
C CYS A 230 5.34 35.58 7.59
N ALA A 231 5.09 35.78 6.31
CA ALA A 231 3.79 36.08 5.74
C ALA A 231 3.32 35.00 4.76
N ASP A 232 2.02 34.93 4.53
CA ASP A 232 1.44 34.13 3.44
C ASP A 232 1.72 34.77 2.05
N ALA A 233 1.24 34.12 0.98
CA ALA A 233 1.45 34.61 -0.39
C ALA A 233 0.82 35.99 -0.68
N ASN A 234 -0.12 36.43 0.17
CA ASN A 234 -0.78 37.73 0.05
C ASN A 234 -0.14 38.79 0.97
N GLY A 235 0.93 38.45 1.70
CA GLY A 235 1.60 39.36 2.63
C GLY A 235 0.92 39.47 4.00
N ASN A 236 -0.06 38.62 4.32
CA ASN A 236 -0.71 38.62 5.63
C ASN A 236 0.06 37.78 6.65
N TRP A 237 -0.21 38.01 7.94
CA TRP A 237 0.36 37.22 9.03
C TRP A 237 0.11 35.71 8.84
N LEU A 238 1.18 34.94 8.84
CA LEU A 238 1.09 33.49 8.69
C LEU A 238 0.68 32.84 10.02
N HIS A 239 -0.55 32.33 10.08
CA HIS A 239 -1.03 31.58 11.24
C HIS A 239 -0.38 30.19 11.33
N GLY A 240 -0.11 29.72 12.54
CA GLY A 240 0.53 28.41 12.78
C GLY A 240 2.02 28.46 13.11
N ALA A 241 2.55 29.63 13.49
CA ALA A 241 3.89 29.75 14.04
C ALA A 241 3.97 29.02 15.40
N VAL A 242 4.90 28.07 15.54
CA VAL A 242 5.16 27.36 16.79
C VAL A 242 6.49 27.82 17.35
N ARG A 243 6.47 28.35 18.58
CA ARG A 243 7.67 28.78 19.29
C ARG A 243 8.48 27.55 19.72
N LEU A 244 9.71 27.46 19.22
CA LEU A 244 10.64 26.36 19.53
C LEU A 244 11.50 26.67 20.75
N ASP A 245 11.82 27.94 20.97
CA ASP A 245 12.58 28.41 22.13
C ASP A 245 12.19 29.83 22.53
N SER A 246 12.71 30.29 23.68
CA SER A 246 12.51 31.66 24.19
C SER A 246 13.82 32.46 24.28
N VAL A 247 14.84 32.10 23.50
CA VAL A 247 16.19 32.67 23.62
C VAL A 247 16.31 33.98 22.84
N ASP A 248 16.67 35.07 23.53
CA ASP A 248 16.91 36.40 22.96
C ASP A 248 18.38 36.82 23.12
N VAL A 249 19.22 36.38 22.19
CA VAL A 249 20.64 36.75 22.12
C VAL A 249 20.93 37.72 20.97
N GLY A 250 19.88 38.36 20.44
CA GLY A 250 19.99 39.23 19.28
C GLY A 250 20.12 38.47 17.95
N ASP A 251 20.45 39.23 16.91
CA ASP A 251 20.56 38.77 15.53
C ASP A 251 22.03 38.52 15.15
N THR A 252 22.53 37.32 15.44
CA THR A 252 23.89 36.89 15.10
C THR A 252 23.89 35.78 14.03
N PRO A 253 24.96 35.64 13.24
CA PRO A 253 25.07 34.54 12.26
C PRO A 253 24.84 33.16 12.89
N GLU A 254 25.42 32.91 14.06
CA GLU A 254 25.29 31.65 14.79
C GLU A 254 23.84 31.42 15.22
N ARG A 255 23.16 32.47 15.67
CA ARG A 255 21.75 32.38 16.09
C ARG A 255 20.82 32.16 14.90
N ARG A 256 21.07 32.80 13.76
CA ARG A 256 20.34 32.57 12.51
C ARG A 256 20.49 31.12 12.05
N GLU A 257 21.72 30.61 12.01
CA GLU A 257 21.99 29.23 11.62
C GLU A 257 21.35 28.22 12.59
N GLN A 258 21.52 28.44 13.89
CA GLN A 258 20.89 27.61 14.92
C GLN A 258 19.36 27.60 14.77
N CYS A 259 18.73 28.75 14.58
CA CYS A 259 17.28 28.85 14.46
C CYS A 259 16.78 28.16 13.19
N VAL A 260 17.41 28.41 12.04
CA VAL A 260 17.08 27.72 10.78
C VAL A 260 17.26 26.21 10.91
N SER A 261 18.37 25.75 11.50
CA SER A 261 18.63 24.33 11.74
C SER A 261 17.57 23.70 12.64
N THR A 262 17.21 24.39 13.73
CA THR A 262 16.17 23.93 14.67
C THR A 262 14.80 23.89 14.01
N CYS A 263 14.42 24.90 13.23
CA CYS A 263 13.18 24.93 12.45
C CYS A 263 13.13 23.79 11.42
N ARG A 264 14.24 23.51 10.73
CA ARG A 264 14.33 22.39 9.78
C ARG A 264 14.24 21.04 10.50
N ALA A 265 14.93 20.88 11.62
CA ALA A 265 14.87 19.69 12.45
C ALA A 265 13.47 19.46 13.06
N ALA A 266 12.74 20.54 13.35
CA ALA A 266 11.35 20.50 13.80
C ALA A 266 10.33 20.34 12.66
N GLY A 267 10.80 20.35 11.41
CA GLY A 267 9.96 20.10 10.25
C GLY A 267 9.17 21.29 9.73
N GLY A 268 9.56 22.53 10.05
CA GLY A 268 8.88 23.72 9.54
C GLY A 268 8.92 23.81 8.01
N MET A 269 7.97 24.54 7.43
CA MET A 269 7.97 25.00 6.02
C MET A 269 8.64 26.37 5.86
N GLY A 270 9.10 26.90 6.99
CA GLY A 270 9.86 28.12 7.11
C GLY A 270 10.26 28.33 8.56
N CYS A 271 11.01 29.38 8.80
CA CYS A 271 11.50 29.74 10.11
C CYS A 271 11.37 31.24 10.33
N MET A 272 11.12 31.65 11.55
CA MET A 272 11.10 33.05 11.93
C MET A 272 11.93 33.23 13.20
N LEU A 273 12.95 34.06 13.11
CA LEU A 273 13.71 34.53 14.26
C LEU A 273 13.19 35.91 14.64
N ARG A 274 12.90 36.09 15.91
CA ARG A 274 12.53 37.39 16.50
C ARG A 274 13.51 37.71 17.62
N TRP A 275 13.99 38.94 17.67
CA TRP A 275 14.89 39.43 18.71
C TRP A 275 14.42 40.75 19.31
N ALA A 276 15.07 41.19 20.38
CA ALA A 276 14.81 42.47 21.05
C ALA A 276 13.32 42.65 21.41
N SER A 277 12.70 41.61 21.97
CA SER A 277 11.27 41.60 22.27
C SER A 277 10.90 40.62 23.38
N SER A 278 9.83 40.92 24.14
CA SER A 278 9.31 40.03 25.20
C SER A 278 8.86 38.65 24.69
N SER A 279 8.66 38.50 23.38
CA SER A 279 8.35 37.25 22.69
C SER A 279 9.44 36.84 21.70
N ALA A 280 10.69 37.26 21.94
CA ALA A 280 11.85 36.84 21.16
C ALA A 280 12.09 35.32 21.25
N GLY A 281 12.69 34.77 20.21
CA GLY A 281 12.91 33.34 20.10
C GLY A 281 12.80 32.86 18.65
N CYS A 282 13.02 31.56 18.50
CA CYS A 282 12.89 30.88 17.22
C CYS A 282 11.47 30.29 17.05
N PHE A 283 10.87 30.50 15.89
CA PHE A 283 9.52 30.04 15.57
C PHE A 283 9.54 29.24 14.27
N MET A 284 9.11 27.98 14.32
CA MET A 284 8.87 27.23 13.09
C MET A 284 7.53 27.65 12.48
N GLN A 285 7.48 27.72 11.15
CA GLN A 285 6.24 27.94 10.42
C GLN A 285 5.66 26.60 9.99
N SER A 286 4.44 26.28 10.41
CA SER A 286 3.76 25.03 10.03
C SER A 286 3.03 25.09 8.68
N ARG A 287 3.12 26.23 7.98
CA ARG A 287 2.47 26.55 6.70
C ARG A 287 3.48 27.16 5.74
N GLN A 288 3.20 27.07 4.43
CA GLN A 288 4.06 27.63 3.40
C GLN A 288 4.24 29.15 3.60
N VAL A 289 5.50 29.58 3.68
CA VAL A 289 5.86 31.00 3.73
C VAL A 289 5.84 31.54 2.32
N GLY A 290 4.93 32.48 2.04
CA GLY A 290 4.82 33.15 0.74
C GLY A 290 5.64 34.43 0.64
N GLY A 291 6.05 35.00 1.77
CA GLY A 291 6.90 36.19 1.81
C GLY A 291 7.23 36.64 3.24
N ALA A 292 7.75 37.85 3.38
CA ALA A 292 8.02 38.50 4.66
C ALA A 292 7.60 39.97 4.65
N SER A 293 7.34 40.51 5.84
CA SER A 293 6.74 41.83 6.02
C SER A 293 7.69 43.03 5.93
N GLY A 294 9.00 42.83 5.81
CA GLY A 294 9.99 43.90 5.88
C GLY A 294 10.16 44.55 7.26
N SER A 295 9.50 44.01 8.31
CA SER A 295 9.61 44.56 9.67
C SER A 295 11.01 44.40 10.27
N ASN A 296 11.45 45.41 11.02
CA ASN A 296 12.68 45.33 11.83
C ASN A 296 12.50 44.35 13.00
N ASN A 297 13.60 43.77 13.48
CA ASN A 297 13.65 42.79 14.57
C ASN A 297 13.09 41.39 14.27
N TYR A 298 12.87 41.10 12.98
CA TYR A 298 12.49 39.78 12.49
C TYR A 298 13.31 39.38 11.29
N GLN A 299 13.58 38.09 11.20
CA GLN A 299 14.11 37.46 10.01
C GLN A 299 13.24 36.25 9.72
N CYS A 300 12.70 36.19 8.50
CA CYS A 300 11.94 35.06 8.01
C CYS A 300 12.78 34.26 7.01
N TRP A 301 12.60 32.95 7.03
CA TRP A 301 13.10 32.05 6.01
C TRP A 301 11.93 31.24 5.47
N SER A 302 11.77 31.19 4.16
CA SER A 302 10.95 30.15 3.53
C SER A 302 11.83 28.95 3.19
N PHE A 303 11.26 27.76 3.35
CA PHE A 303 11.89 26.53 2.91
C PHE A 303 11.17 26.10 1.62
N PRO A 304 11.82 26.23 0.45
CA PRO A 304 11.17 25.99 -0.83
C PRO A 304 10.61 24.57 -0.96
N GLU A 305 11.25 23.60 -0.28
CA GLU A 305 10.87 22.19 -0.29
C GLU A 305 11.20 21.53 1.06
N SER A 306 10.34 20.60 1.50
CA SER A 306 10.57 19.73 2.67
C SER A 306 11.54 18.57 2.38
N GLY A 307 11.79 18.31 1.09
CA GLY A 307 12.50 17.13 0.62
C GLY A 307 11.72 15.85 0.89
N LYS A 308 11.77 14.95 -0.09
CA LYS A 308 11.24 13.57 -0.08
C LYS A 308 9.87 13.40 -0.73
N VAL A 309 9.88 13.68 -2.02
CA VAL A 309 8.96 13.09 -2.98
C VAL A 309 9.67 11.89 -3.62
N GLY A 310 8.98 10.75 -3.77
CA GLY A 310 9.58 9.47 -4.24
C GLY A 310 9.81 8.40 -3.17
N LEU A 311 9.33 8.61 -1.94
CA LEU A 311 9.31 7.59 -0.89
C LEU A 311 7.93 6.95 -0.75
N SER A 312 7.92 5.70 -0.29
CA SER A 312 6.72 5.01 0.16
C SER A 312 6.58 5.19 1.68
N TYR A 313 5.35 5.10 2.19
CA TYR A 313 5.03 5.30 3.61
C TYR A 313 4.14 4.19 4.13
N VAL A 314 4.27 3.90 5.42
CA VAL A 314 3.54 2.85 6.12
C VAL A 314 2.93 3.38 7.42
N MET A 315 1.71 2.93 7.70
CA MET A 315 1.10 3.07 9.01
C MET A 315 1.53 1.89 9.88
N MET A 316 2.23 2.18 10.97
CA MET A 316 2.69 1.18 11.92
C MET A 316 1.55 0.73 12.85
N PRO A 317 1.65 -0.44 13.50
CA PRO A 317 0.72 -0.83 14.57
C PRO A 317 0.65 0.21 15.70
N THR A 318 -0.45 0.18 16.47
CA THR A 318 -0.57 1.00 17.68
C THR A 318 0.36 0.50 18.80
N ASN A 319 0.41 1.21 19.92
CA ASN A 319 1.30 0.94 21.06
C ASN A 319 2.80 1.06 20.75
N LEU A 320 3.16 1.85 19.74
CA LEU A 320 4.55 2.19 19.42
C LEU A 320 4.83 3.65 19.75
N ALA A 321 6.00 3.92 20.33
CA ALA A 321 6.44 5.26 20.72
C ALA A 321 6.99 6.12 19.57
N GLY A 322 7.17 5.53 18.39
CA GLY A 322 7.72 6.21 17.22
C GLY A 322 8.10 5.22 16.12
N CYS A 323 8.86 5.70 15.15
CA CYS A 323 9.38 4.88 14.05
C CYS A 323 10.71 4.21 14.40
N PRO A 324 11.04 3.07 13.77
CA PRO A 324 12.39 2.54 13.79
C PRO A 324 13.45 3.57 13.34
N ALA A 325 14.69 3.36 13.79
CA ALA A 325 15.79 4.23 13.41
C ALA A 325 15.95 4.30 11.88
N GLY A 326 16.12 5.52 11.35
CA GLY A 326 16.25 5.77 9.90
C GLY A 326 14.93 5.87 9.12
N THR A 327 13.79 5.53 9.72
CA THR A 327 12.48 5.52 9.04
C THR A 327 11.53 6.62 9.55
N VAL A 328 11.98 7.40 10.54
CA VAL A 328 11.29 8.59 11.06
C VAL A 328 11.04 9.60 9.93
N ILE A 329 9.83 10.16 9.92
CA ILE A 329 9.44 11.30 9.08
C ILE A 329 9.88 12.59 9.79
N PRO A 330 10.92 13.31 9.32
CA PRO A 330 11.49 14.45 10.02
C PRO A 330 10.69 15.75 9.88
N THR A 331 9.74 15.84 8.93
CA THR A 331 9.00 17.08 8.70
C THR A 331 7.48 16.94 8.73
N ILE A 332 6.80 18.00 9.15
CA ILE A 332 5.33 18.05 9.17
C ILE A 332 4.76 17.94 7.75
N GLU A 333 5.51 18.40 6.75
CA GLU A 333 5.07 18.35 5.36
C GLU A 333 5.21 16.95 4.77
N GLU A 334 6.33 16.27 5.04
CA GLU A 334 6.46 14.85 4.69
C GLU A 334 5.37 14.02 5.39
N CYS A 335 4.94 14.41 6.61
CA CYS A 335 3.80 13.80 7.28
C CYS A 335 2.48 14.00 6.51
N ARG A 336 2.21 15.20 5.97
CA ARG A 336 1.02 15.46 5.13
C ARG A 336 1.03 14.63 3.86
N VAL A 337 2.18 14.57 3.19
CA VAL A 337 2.39 13.77 1.98
C VAL A 337 2.18 12.28 2.30
N ALA A 338 2.77 11.80 3.39
CA ALA A 338 2.62 10.42 3.85
C ALA A 338 1.15 10.08 4.14
N LEU A 339 0.43 10.90 4.90
CA LEU A 339 -1.00 10.69 5.19
C LEU A 339 -1.84 10.68 3.91
N THR A 340 -1.64 11.65 3.03
CA THR A 340 -2.35 11.72 1.74
C THR A 340 -2.08 10.47 0.90
N SER A 341 -0.83 10.02 0.81
CA SER A 341 -0.45 8.79 0.09
C SER A 341 -1.06 7.52 0.71
N LEU A 342 -1.36 7.58 2.02
CA LEU A 342 -2.03 6.52 2.75
C LEU A 342 -3.56 6.55 2.60
N GLY A 343 -4.12 7.58 1.94
CA GLY A 343 -5.56 7.81 1.81
C GLY A 343 -6.18 8.45 3.06
N LEU A 344 -5.37 9.08 3.90
CA LEU A 344 -5.76 9.71 5.17
C LEU A 344 -5.78 11.24 4.99
N SER A 345 -6.73 11.92 5.63
CA SER A 345 -6.82 13.38 5.55
C SER A 345 -5.75 14.04 6.42
N PRO A 346 -4.87 14.90 5.87
CA PRO A 346 -3.88 15.65 6.66
C PRO A 346 -4.45 16.91 7.35
N ASP A 347 -5.75 17.19 7.19
CA ASP A 347 -6.37 18.41 7.67
C ASP A 347 -6.55 18.44 9.20
N GLY A 348 -6.53 19.64 9.78
CA GLY A 348 -6.71 19.86 11.22
C GLY A 348 -5.61 19.21 12.10
N PRO A 349 -4.31 19.41 11.81
CA PRO A 349 -3.25 18.70 12.51
C PRO A 349 -3.13 19.09 13.98
N TRP A 350 -2.98 18.10 14.85
CA TRP A 350 -2.65 18.27 16.25
C TRP A 350 -1.13 18.38 16.41
N ILE A 351 -0.64 19.61 16.48
CA ILE A 351 0.79 19.89 16.67
C ILE A 351 1.12 19.91 18.17
N ARG A 352 2.08 19.09 18.59
CA ARG A 352 2.51 18.94 19.98
C ARG A 352 3.89 19.59 20.21
N SER A 353 3.99 20.30 21.33
CA SER A 353 5.22 20.94 21.83
C SER A 353 6.31 19.90 22.10
N PRO A 354 7.60 20.24 21.96
CA PRO A 354 8.70 19.31 22.28
C PRO A 354 8.72 18.87 23.75
N SER A 355 8.07 19.62 24.65
CA SER A 355 7.92 19.31 26.07
C SER A 355 6.82 18.30 26.40
N SER A 356 5.97 17.91 25.45
CA SER A 356 4.92 16.90 25.63
C SER A 356 5.37 15.59 24.97
N SER A 357 5.71 14.61 25.80
CA SER A 357 6.06 13.25 25.36
C SER A 357 4.84 12.33 25.28
N ASP A 358 3.63 12.89 25.25
CA ASP A 358 2.37 12.13 25.38
C ASP A 358 1.96 11.39 24.11
N TYR A 359 2.68 11.55 23.01
CA TYR A 359 2.34 10.96 21.72
C TYR A 359 3.58 10.35 21.07
N PRO A 360 3.43 9.47 20.06
CA PRO A 360 4.58 8.98 19.34
C PRO A 360 5.35 10.14 18.70
N THR A 361 6.68 9.98 18.59
CA THR A 361 7.54 11.01 17.98
C THR A 361 7.16 11.24 16.51
N ALA A 362 7.36 12.46 16.02
CA ALA A 362 7.19 12.82 14.61
C ALA A 362 5.74 12.65 14.10
N CYS A 363 5.54 11.91 13.01
CA CYS A 363 4.25 11.78 12.32
C CYS A 363 3.43 10.62 12.88
N SER A 364 2.15 10.84 13.12
CA SER A 364 1.23 9.81 13.62
C SER A 364 -0.22 10.07 13.21
N TRP A 365 -1.05 9.03 13.28
CA TRP A 365 -2.47 9.08 12.95
C TRP A 365 -3.32 8.49 14.08
N GLY A 366 -4.36 9.23 14.49
CA GLY A 366 -5.34 8.80 15.50
C GLY A 366 -6.76 9.26 15.18
N GLY A 367 -7.10 9.41 13.89
CA GLY A 367 -8.34 10.03 13.39
C GLY A 367 -8.14 11.47 12.91
N ASN A 368 -7.11 12.15 13.41
CA ASN A 368 -6.54 13.38 12.84
C ASN A 368 -5.03 13.20 12.72
N MET A 369 -4.40 14.04 11.89
CA MET A 369 -2.94 14.11 11.81
C MET A 369 -2.36 14.57 13.15
N ILE A 370 -1.38 13.85 13.68
CA ILE A 370 -0.66 14.21 14.90
C ILE A 370 0.81 14.42 14.54
N TRP A 371 1.36 15.58 14.91
CA TRP A 371 2.76 15.92 14.71
C TRP A 371 3.42 16.26 16.04
N SER A 372 4.40 15.47 16.46
CA SER A 372 5.17 15.68 17.69
C SER A 372 6.62 16.04 17.38
N THR A 373 7.09 17.14 17.97
CA THR A 373 8.49 17.56 17.90
C THR A 373 9.32 17.07 19.10
N SER A 374 8.72 16.25 19.98
CA SER A 374 9.45 15.70 21.13
C SER A 374 10.47 14.65 20.70
N GLN A 375 11.64 14.68 21.35
CA GLN A 375 12.68 13.67 21.16
C GLN A 375 12.33 12.32 21.81
N GLN A 376 11.35 12.31 22.72
CA GLN A 376 10.87 11.11 23.40
C GLN A 376 9.37 10.97 23.16
N GLY A 377 8.97 9.86 22.55
CA GLY A 377 7.57 9.57 22.30
C GLY A 377 6.97 8.61 23.31
N ALA A 378 5.64 8.60 23.42
CA ALA A 378 4.89 7.61 24.18
C ALA A 378 3.97 6.80 23.27
N ALA A 379 3.92 5.50 23.55
CA ALA A 379 3.00 4.56 22.93
C ALA A 379 1.54 4.88 23.30
N LYS A 380 0.63 4.76 22.33
CA LYS A 380 -0.82 4.85 22.54
C LYS A 380 -1.53 3.71 21.84
N SER A 381 -2.57 3.17 22.47
CA SER A 381 -3.37 2.07 21.94
C SER A 381 -4.23 2.43 20.72
N TRP A 382 -4.44 3.72 20.49
CA TRP A 382 -5.30 4.25 19.42
C TRP A 382 -4.56 5.17 18.43
N VAL A 383 -3.22 5.30 18.56
CA VAL A 383 -2.40 6.12 17.66
C VAL A 383 -1.39 5.23 16.95
N ASN A 384 -1.34 5.37 15.63
CA ASN A 384 -0.42 4.66 14.75
C ASN A 384 0.71 5.62 14.32
N PRO A 385 1.99 5.32 14.59
CA PRO A 385 3.09 6.04 13.96
C PRO A 385 3.03 5.91 12.44
N ILE A 386 3.31 7.00 11.73
CA ILE A 386 3.49 6.98 10.28
C ILE A 386 4.98 7.10 9.99
N CYS A 387 5.51 6.13 9.27
CA CYS A 387 6.93 5.98 9.01
C CYS A 387 7.17 5.88 7.50
N ARG A 388 8.41 6.15 7.09
CA ARG A 388 8.87 5.73 5.77
C ARG A 388 8.75 4.21 5.67
N GLU A 389 8.32 3.73 4.52
CA GLU A 389 8.25 2.31 4.24
C GLU A 389 9.64 1.70 4.40
N HIS A 390 9.69 0.57 5.10
CA HIS A 390 10.93 -0.08 5.46
C HIS A 390 10.70 -1.56 5.60
N VAL A 391 11.80 -2.28 5.57
CA VAL A 391 11.82 -3.71 5.81
C VAL A 391 12.78 -4.04 6.93
N LEU A 392 12.47 -5.09 7.66
CA LEU A 392 13.37 -5.69 8.63
C LEU A 392 13.97 -6.95 7.99
N LEU A 393 15.30 -7.02 7.93
CA LEU A 393 16.02 -8.23 7.51
C LEU A 393 16.55 -8.97 8.74
N ASN A 394 16.33 -10.28 8.79
CA ASN A 394 16.96 -11.14 9.79
C ASN A 394 18.41 -11.51 9.38
N SER A 395 19.09 -12.29 10.23
CA SER A 395 20.45 -12.79 9.96
C SER A 395 20.56 -13.60 8.67
N ASP A 396 19.45 -14.22 8.26
CA ASP A 396 19.38 -15.12 7.10
C ASP A 396 19.03 -14.36 5.81
N GLY A 397 18.87 -13.02 5.89
CA GLY A 397 18.58 -12.17 4.72
C GLY A 397 17.13 -12.18 4.28
N GLU A 398 16.25 -12.64 5.17
CA GLU A 398 14.83 -12.76 4.91
C GLU A 398 14.11 -11.54 5.43
N LEU A 399 13.07 -11.14 4.71
CA LEU A 399 12.17 -10.09 5.15
C LEU A 399 11.33 -10.61 6.31
N VAL A 400 11.39 -9.92 7.44
CA VAL A 400 10.57 -10.16 8.62
C VAL A 400 9.35 -9.27 8.55
N MET A 401 8.20 -9.88 8.72
CA MET A 401 6.93 -9.20 8.60
C MET A 401 6.58 -8.40 9.85
N PRO A 402 5.64 -7.43 9.74
CA PRO A 402 5.23 -6.63 10.90
C PRO A 402 4.66 -7.45 12.06
N ASP A 403 4.23 -8.70 11.82
CA ASP A 403 3.82 -9.64 12.87
C ASP A 403 5.00 -10.23 13.68
N GLY A 404 6.24 -9.95 13.26
CA GLY A 404 7.49 -10.33 13.90
C GLY A 404 7.88 -11.81 13.75
N ALA A 405 7.07 -12.64 13.08
CA ALA A 405 7.30 -14.08 13.00
C ALA A 405 7.26 -14.63 11.58
N THR A 406 6.46 -14.05 10.70
CA THR A 406 6.42 -14.48 9.30
C THR A 406 7.66 -13.94 8.59
N THR A 407 8.43 -14.82 7.94
CA THR A 407 9.58 -14.41 7.13
C THR A 407 9.50 -14.95 5.71
N TYR A 408 10.10 -14.24 4.75
CA TYR A 408 10.24 -14.73 3.39
C TYR A 408 11.56 -14.35 2.72
N ALA A 409 12.02 -15.26 1.87
CA ALA A 409 13.28 -15.15 1.15
C ALA A 409 13.18 -14.14 0.00
N VAL A 410 14.23 -13.35 -0.20
CA VAL A 410 14.31 -12.36 -1.27
C VAL A 410 15.39 -12.75 -2.25
N GLN A 411 15.09 -12.59 -3.54
CA GLN A 411 16.09 -12.68 -4.60
C GLN A 411 16.76 -11.32 -4.77
N TRP A 412 18.02 -11.20 -4.35
CA TRP A 412 18.78 -9.95 -4.42
C TRP A 412 19.43 -9.77 -5.79
N THR A 413 19.07 -8.69 -6.51
CA THR A 413 19.56 -8.41 -7.86
C THR A 413 21.06 -8.11 -7.95
N ALA A 414 21.66 -7.61 -6.86
CA ALA A 414 23.08 -7.27 -6.79
C ALA A 414 23.99 -8.45 -6.38
N GLY A 415 23.45 -9.66 -6.23
CA GLY A 415 24.21 -10.86 -5.83
C GLY A 415 24.80 -10.83 -4.41
N THR A 416 24.60 -9.75 -3.66
CA THR A 416 25.02 -9.60 -2.27
C THR A 416 23.82 -9.27 -1.39
N GLN A 417 23.68 -10.01 -0.29
CA GLN A 417 22.61 -9.84 0.69
C GLN A 417 22.93 -8.64 1.60
N PRO A 418 21.96 -7.74 1.89
CA PRO A 418 22.16 -6.69 2.87
C PRO A 418 22.32 -7.24 4.30
N LEU A 419 22.97 -6.47 5.16
CA LEU A 419 23.11 -6.82 6.58
C LEU A 419 21.74 -6.87 7.27
N ALA A 420 21.63 -7.73 8.29
CA ALA A 420 20.45 -7.78 9.15
C ALA A 420 20.17 -6.39 9.78
N GLY A 421 18.89 -6.03 9.88
CA GLY A 421 18.46 -4.75 10.41
C GLY A 421 17.35 -4.09 9.60
N VAL A 422 17.02 -2.85 9.97
CA VAL A 422 15.97 -2.06 9.34
C VAL A 422 16.55 -1.30 8.15
N HIS A 423 15.91 -1.45 6.98
CA HIS A 423 16.30 -0.77 5.75
C HIS A 423 15.10 -0.02 5.17
N PRO A 424 15.22 1.29 4.89
CA PRO A 424 14.19 1.99 4.13
C PRO A 424 14.15 1.43 2.71
N ILE A 425 12.95 1.38 2.12
CA ILE A 425 12.77 0.88 0.75
C ILE A 425 12.18 1.94 -0.18
N VAL A 426 12.44 1.77 -1.46
CA VAL A 426 11.80 2.51 -2.55
C VAL A 426 11.26 1.50 -3.55
N VAL A 427 9.97 1.59 -3.86
CA VAL A 427 9.36 0.75 -4.90
C VAL A 427 9.57 1.43 -6.26
N LYS A 428 10.08 0.68 -7.24
CA LYS A 428 10.17 1.13 -8.62
C LYS A 428 9.32 0.21 -9.48
N THR A 429 8.32 0.76 -10.15
CA THR A 429 7.55 0.04 -11.15
C THR A 429 8.08 0.40 -12.54
N ALA A 430 8.19 -0.61 -13.38
CA ALA A 430 8.54 -0.48 -14.78
C ALA A 430 7.65 -1.43 -15.58
N PRO A 431 7.33 -1.11 -16.85
CA PRO A 431 6.64 -2.05 -17.72
C PRO A 431 7.42 -3.37 -17.77
N VAL A 432 6.71 -4.49 -17.64
CA VAL A 432 7.31 -5.82 -17.81
C VAL A 432 7.83 -5.99 -19.26
N PHE A 433 7.22 -5.26 -20.19
CA PHE A 433 7.65 -5.19 -21.58
C PHE A 433 7.67 -3.74 -22.06
N ASP A 434 8.78 -3.30 -22.64
CA ASP A 434 8.85 -2.02 -23.37
C ASP A 434 8.03 -2.05 -24.67
N HIS A 435 7.75 -3.26 -25.17
CA HIS A 435 6.89 -3.57 -26.29
C HIS A 435 6.16 -4.89 -26.05
N VAL A 436 4.82 -4.90 -26.13
CA VAL A 436 4.04 -6.14 -26.00
C VAL A 436 4.41 -7.06 -27.16
N PRO A 437 5.01 -8.23 -26.91
CA PRO A 437 5.40 -9.14 -27.99
C PRO A 437 4.17 -9.59 -28.77
N THR A 438 4.28 -9.62 -30.09
CA THR A 438 3.27 -10.19 -30.97
C THR A 438 3.02 -11.66 -30.60
N PRO A 439 1.84 -12.22 -30.94
CA PRO A 439 1.58 -13.65 -30.72
C PRO A 439 2.66 -14.56 -31.31
N ALA A 440 3.25 -14.18 -32.44
CA ALA A 440 4.35 -14.93 -33.07
C ALA A 440 5.64 -14.88 -32.23
N GLU A 441 6.01 -13.71 -31.69
CA GLU A 441 7.16 -13.55 -30.81
C GLU A 441 6.96 -14.27 -29.47
N LEU A 442 5.73 -14.28 -28.95
CA LEU A 442 5.39 -15.03 -27.74
C LEU A 442 5.50 -16.54 -27.99
N MET A 443 4.96 -17.05 -29.10
CA MET A 443 5.01 -18.47 -29.46
C MET A 443 6.45 -18.93 -29.77
N ALA A 444 7.31 -18.06 -30.30
CA ALA A 444 8.73 -18.35 -30.50
C ALA A 444 9.53 -18.42 -29.19
N LYS A 445 9.07 -17.73 -28.12
CA LYS A 445 9.68 -17.75 -26.78
C LYS A 445 9.04 -18.78 -25.83
N LEU A 446 7.82 -19.23 -26.14
CA LEU A 446 7.12 -20.30 -25.41
C LEU A 446 7.78 -21.65 -25.73
N HIS A 447 8.82 -21.98 -24.97
CA HIS A 447 9.24 -23.37 -24.87
C HIS A 447 8.26 -24.10 -23.97
N VAL A 448 7.37 -24.90 -24.55
CA VAL A 448 6.68 -25.96 -23.82
C VAL A 448 7.73 -27.03 -23.53
N GLY A 449 8.36 -26.94 -22.37
CA GLY A 449 9.19 -28.00 -21.81
C GLY A 449 8.30 -29.03 -21.12
N ALA A 450 8.30 -30.26 -21.66
CA ALA A 450 8.03 -31.46 -20.89
C ALA A 450 9.32 -31.89 -20.17
#